data_AF-A0AAW2REH6-F1
#
_entry.id   AF-A0AAW2REH6-F1
#
_cell.length_a   1.000
_cell.length_b   1.000
_cell.length_c   1.000
_cell.angle_alpha   90.00
_cell.angle_beta   90.00
_cell.angle_gamma   90.00
#
_symmetry.space_group_name_H-M   'P 1'
#
loop_
_entity.id
_entity.type
_entity.pdbx_description
1 polymer ?
#
loop_
_entity_poly.entity_id
_entity_poly.type
_entity_poly.pdbx_seq_one_letter_code
_entity_poly.pdbx_strand_id
1 'polypeptide(L)'
;MRDESLLIVREIREETVEIKLLCADFLIHVFAIIGDVESCLALRYEALTLREQKATTYPELQVACKEWFTFAEQSVENGFHSIANQAYEKALMCSKANHVANPKMDDVFNDMHAIKKIRRVKDAALFTISSQSVQAQAALYLKQKELEQSTAQLVSSIEAQVLGALGLEADQKA
;
A
#
# COMPACT_ATOMS: atom_id res chain seq x y z
N MET A 1 7.47 0.65 -22.93
CA MET A 1 6.00 0.53 -22.70
C MET A 1 5.39 1.73 -21.98
N ARG A 2 5.98 2.22 -20.88
CA ARG A 2 5.44 3.38 -20.15
C ARG A 2 5.45 4.65 -21.01
N ASP A 3 6.54 4.95 -21.72
CA ASP A 3 6.65 6.15 -22.55
C ASP A 3 5.67 6.14 -23.74
N GLU A 4 5.52 5.00 -24.40
CA GLU A 4 4.58 4.81 -25.50
C GLU A 4 3.13 4.95 -25.03
N SER A 5 2.81 4.41 -23.84
CA SER A 5 1.50 4.58 -23.23
C SER A 5 1.20 6.05 -22.91
N LEU A 6 2.21 6.83 -22.47
CA LEU A 6 2.05 8.26 -22.22
C LEU A 6 1.78 9.04 -23.50
N LEU A 7 2.40 8.66 -24.62
CA LEU A 7 2.09 9.24 -25.93
C LEU A 7 0.63 8.97 -26.31
N ILE A 8 0.15 7.73 -26.15
CA ILE A 8 -1.25 7.38 -26.41
C ILE A 8 -2.19 8.21 -25.55
N VAL A 9 -1.95 8.29 -24.24
CA VAL A 9 -2.77 9.07 -23.30
C VAL A 9 -2.80 10.56 -23.65
N ARG A 10 -1.69 11.10 -24.16
CA ARG A 10 -1.64 12.50 -24.62
C ARG A 10 -2.43 12.71 -25.90
N GLU A 11 -2.34 11.79 -26.86
CA GLU A 11 -3.04 11.87 -28.14
C GLU A 11 -4.56 11.85 -27.93
N ILE A 12 -5.05 10.95 -27.07
CA ILE A 12 -6.49 10.79 -26.81
C ILE A 12 -7.05 11.80 -25.79
N ARG A 13 -6.30 12.86 -25.44
CA ARG A 13 -6.70 13.81 -24.40
C ARG A 13 -8.03 14.49 -24.70
N GLU A 14 -8.29 14.85 -25.95
CA GLU A 14 -9.51 15.54 -26.37
C GLU A 14 -10.61 14.59 -26.84
N GLU A 15 -10.35 13.28 -26.82
CA GLU A 15 -11.30 12.26 -27.23
C GLU A 15 -12.43 12.05 -26.21
N THR A 16 -13.44 11.30 -26.63
CA THR A 16 -14.60 10.97 -25.80
C THR A 16 -14.21 10.11 -24.60
N VAL A 17 -15.08 10.06 -23.59
CA VAL A 17 -14.84 9.27 -22.36
C VAL A 17 -14.77 7.78 -22.70
N GLU A 18 -15.56 7.33 -23.66
CA GLU A 18 -15.61 5.95 -24.12
C GLU A 18 -14.27 5.54 -24.74
N ILE A 19 -13.69 6.38 -25.60
CA ILE A 19 -12.37 6.12 -26.21
C ILE A 19 -11.29 6.10 -25.14
N LYS A 20 -11.30 7.06 -24.21
CA LYS A 20 -10.34 7.10 -23.09
C LYS A 20 -10.40 5.85 -22.23
N LEU A 21 -11.60 5.39 -21.88
CA LEU A 21 -11.79 4.18 -21.08
C LEU A 21 -11.40 2.92 -21.84
N LEU A 22 -11.68 2.85 -23.15
CA LEU A 22 -11.26 1.73 -23.99
C LEU A 22 -9.72 1.65 -24.09
N CYS A 23 -9.06 2.78 -24.31
CA CYS A 23 -7.59 2.84 -24.32
C CYS A 23 -7.00 2.48 -22.96
N ALA A 24 -7.59 2.97 -21.87
CA ALA A 24 -7.16 2.64 -20.52
C ALA A 24 -7.28 1.13 -20.26
N ASP A 25 -8.42 0.52 -20.61
CA ASP A 25 -8.65 -0.92 -20.46
C ASP A 25 -7.62 -1.74 -21.25
N PHE A 26 -7.40 -1.39 -22.53
CA PHE A 26 -6.37 -2.03 -23.34
C PHE A 26 -4.98 -1.96 -22.71
N LEU A 27 -4.55 -0.77 -22.28
CA LEU A 27 -3.25 -0.56 -21.68
C LEU A 27 -3.10 -1.26 -20.32
N ILE A 28 -4.17 -1.31 -19.50
CA ILE A 28 -4.20 -2.08 -18.24
C ILE A 28 -3.88 -3.56 -18.52
N HIS A 29 -4.52 -4.15 -19.55
CA HIS A 29 -4.25 -5.54 -19.93
C HIS A 29 -2.81 -5.73 -20.41
N VAL A 30 -2.29 -4.80 -21.21
CA VAL A 30 -0.88 -4.84 -21.67
C VAL A 30 0.08 -4.79 -20.47
N PHE A 31 -0.14 -3.89 -19.52
CA PHE A 31 0.69 -3.78 -18.31
C PHE A 31 0.60 -5.03 -17.42
N ALA A 32 -0.58 -5.63 -17.31
CA ALA A 32 -0.76 -6.89 -16.60
C ALA A 32 0.02 -8.04 -17.27
N ILE A 33 -0.01 -8.14 -18.60
CA ILE A 33 0.69 -9.19 -19.37
C ILE A 33 2.21 -9.08 -19.21
N ILE A 34 2.77 -7.87 -19.23
CA ILE A 34 4.22 -7.66 -19.09
C ILE A 34 4.68 -7.64 -17.62
N GLY A 35 3.76 -7.76 -16.66
CA GLY A 35 4.06 -7.76 -15.23
C GLY A 35 4.40 -6.38 -14.65
N ASP A 36 4.06 -5.28 -15.34
CA ASP A 36 4.23 -3.92 -14.82
C ASP A 36 3.05 -3.56 -13.90
N VAL A 37 3.11 -4.08 -12.67
CA VAL A 37 2.06 -3.93 -11.66
C VAL A 37 1.80 -2.46 -11.32
N GLU A 38 2.84 -1.64 -11.25
CA GLU A 38 2.74 -0.21 -10.92
C GLU A 38 1.90 0.53 -11.97
N SER A 39 2.25 0.39 -13.26
CA SER A 39 1.51 1.04 -14.35
C SER A 39 0.09 0.49 -14.48
N CYS A 40 -0.10 -0.81 -14.26
CA CYS A 40 -1.42 -1.45 -14.26
C CYS A 40 -2.35 -0.86 -13.19
N LEU A 41 -1.87 -0.79 -11.94
CA LEU A 41 -2.65 -0.24 -10.83
C LEU A 41 -2.88 1.27 -10.98
N ALA A 42 -1.87 2.02 -11.42
CA ALA A 42 -2.01 3.45 -11.67
C ALA A 42 -3.11 3.73 -12.72
N LEU A 43 -3.06 3.05 -13.86
CA LEU A 43 -4.02 3.27 -14.93
C LEU A 43 -5.43 2.79 -14.55
N ARG A 44 -5.54 1.71 -13.78
CA ARG A 44 -6.82 1.24 -13.25
C ARG A 44 -7.44 2.25 -12.27
N TYR A 45 -6.64 2.87 -11.40
CA TYR A 45 -7.11 3.93 -10.52
C TYR A 45 -7.64 5.14 -11.30
N GLU A 46 -6.89 5.58 -12.32
CA GLU A 46 -7.30 6.71 -13.17
C GLU A 46 -8.59 6.41 -13.94
N ALA A 47 -8.73 5.18 -14.47
CA ALA A 47 -9.96 4.77 -15.16
C ALA A 47 -11.19 4.78 -14.24
N LEU A 48 -11.05 4.27 -13.01
CA LEU A 48 -12.12 4.33 -12.00
C LEU A 48 -12.47 5.78 -11.62
N THR A 49 -11.45 6.63 -11.46
CA THR A 49 -11.65 8.05 -11.13
C THR A 49 -12.34 8.80 -12.27
N LEU A 50 -11.94 8.56 -13.52
CA LEU A 50 -12.57 9.16 -14.70
C LEU A 50 -14.05 8.76 -14.81
N ARG A 51 -14.34 7.47 -14.61
CA ARG A 51 -15.72 6.96 -14.56
C ARG A 51 -16.56 7.68 -13.50
N GLU A 52 -16.04 7.81 -12.29
CA GLU A 52 -16.74 8.49 -11.19
C GLU A 52 -16.99 9.98 -11.49
N GLN A 53 -16.01 10.67 -12.08
CA GLN A 53 -16.17 12.08 -12.50
C GLN A 53 -17.26 12.24 -13.56
N LYS A 54 -17.41 11.27 -14.45
CA LYS A 54 -18.34 11.30 -15.58
C LYS A 54 -19.71 10.72 -15.26
N ALA A 55 -19.85 10.02 -14.12
CA ALA A 55 -21.10 9.42 -13.66
C ALA A 55 -22.26 10.42 -13.48
N THR A 56 -21.97 11.70 -13.25
CA THR A 56 -22.99 12.76 -13.15
C THR A 56 -23.68 13.04 -14.48
N THR A 57 -22.95 12.86 -15.59
CA THR A 57 -23.47 13.04 -16.95
C THR A 57 -23.93 11.72 -17.56
N TYR A 58 -23.23 10.63 -17.23
CA TYR A 58 -23.41 9.29 -17.76
C TYR A 58 -23.57 8.29 -16.60
N PRO A 59 -24.79 8.10 -16.07
CA PRO A 59 -25.02 7.25 -14.89
C PRO A 59 -24.48 5.81 -15.03
N GLU A 60 -24.43 5.28 -16.26
CA GLU A 60 -23.85 3.97 -16.59
C GLU A 60 -22.36 3.85 -16.24
N LEU A 61 -21.65 4.97 -16.12
CA LEU A 61 -20.24 5.00 -15.72
C LEU A 61 -20.06 4.95 -14.21
N GLN A 62 -21.14 4.98 -13.42
CA GLN A 62 -21.04 4.91 -11.96
C GLN A 62 -20.19 3.70 -11.54
N VAL A 63 -19.21 3.97 -10.66
CA VAL A 63 -18.32 2.94 -10.12
C VAL A 63 -18.98 2.30 -8.91
N ALA A 64 -19.08 0.97 -8.89
CA ALA A 64 -19.65 0.27 -7.75
C ALA A 64 -18.68 0.25 -6.55
N CYS A 65 -19.21 0.24 -5.32
CA CYS A 65 -18.40 0.14 -4.09
C CYS A 65 -17.44 -1.07 -4.13
N LYS A 66 -17.93 -2.17 -4.69
CA LYS A 66 -17.18 -3.43 -4.84
C LYS A 66 -15.96 -3.26 -5.74
N GLU A 67 -16.05 -2.46 -6.81
CA GLU A 67 -14.92 -2.22 -7.74
C GLU A 67 -13.78 -1.47 -7.02
N TRP A 68 -14.12 -0.42 -6.27
CA TRP A 68 -13.15 0.31 -5.43
C TRP A 68 -12.53 -0.58 -4.35
N PHE A 69 -13.34 -1.45 -3.72
CA PHE A 69 -12.87 -2.38 -2.71
C PHE A 69 -11.88 -3.41 -3.28
N THR A 70 -12.22 -4.05 -4.41
CA THR A 70 -11.33 -5.00 -5.08
C THR A 70 -10.02 -4.33 -5.49
N PHE A 71 -10.06 -3.10 -6.01
CA PHE A 71 -8.86 -2.35 -6.33
C PHE A 71 -7.99 -2.08 -5.09
N ALA A 72 -8.62 -1.74 -3.96
CA ALA A 72 -7.91 -1.46 -2.71
C ALA A 72 -7.24 -2.73 -2.14
N GLU A 73 -7.91 -3.89 -2.18
CA GLU A 73 -7.32 -5.18 -1.80
C GLU A 73 -6.09 -5.49 -2.67
N GLN A 74 -6.24 -5.42 -4.00
CA GLN A 74 -5.13 -5.65 -4.93
C GLN A 74 -3.97 -4.68 -4.71
N SER A 75 -4.26 -3.41 -4.41
CA SER A 75 -3.23 -2.41 -4.14
C SER A 75 -2.45 -2.71 -2.86
N VAL A 76 -3.12 -3.21 -1.80
CA VAL A 76 -2.43 -3.63 -0.57
C VAL A 76 -1.58 -4.88 -0.79
N GLU A 77 -2.09 -5.88 -1.51
CA GLU A 77 -1.36 -7.10 -1.83
C GLU A 77 -0.04 -6.81 -2.58
N ASN A 78 -0.03 -5.73 -3.36
CA ASN A 78 1.14 -5.28 -4.12
C ASN A 78 1.97 -4.19 -3.40
N GLY A 79 1.68 -3.87 -2.13
CA GLY A 79 2.44 -2.91 -1.33
C GLY A 79 2.15 -1.43 -1.60
N PHE A 80 1.18 -1.10 -2.46
CA PHE A 80 0.78 0.27 -2.78
C PHE A 80 -0.26 0.80 -1.79
N HIS A 81 0.17 1.01 -0.54
CA HIS A 81 -0.75 1.32 0.57
C HIS A 81 -1.43 2.71 0.47
N SER A 82 -0.77 3.71 -0.13
CA SER A 82 -1.34 5.07 -0.22
C SER A 82 -2.55 5.11 -1.17
N ILE A 83 -2.41 4.54 -2.37
CA ILE A 83 -3.50 4.45 -3.35
C ILE A 83 -4.61 3.49 -2.89
N ALA A 84 -4.23 2.42 -2.17
CA ALA A 84 -5.19 1.54 -1.52
C ALA A 84 -6.07 2.31 -0.52
N ASN A 85 -5.47 3.16 0.33
CA ASN A 85 -6.22 3.98 1.28
C ASN A 85 -7.17 4.95 0.58
N GLN A 86 -6.74 5.59 -0.53
CA GLN A 86 -7.62 6.45 -1.31
C GLN A 86 -8.82 5.68 -1.89
N ALA A 87 -8.59 4.50 -2.44
CA ALA A 87 -9.66 3.64 -2.95
C ALA A 87 -10.59 3.15 -1.84
N TYR A 88 -10.09 2.92 -0.63
CA TYR A 88 -10.92 2.63 0.54
C TYR A 88 -11.87 3.77 0.89
N GLU A 89 -11.37 5.01 0.91
CA GLU A 89 -12.22 6.17 1.18
C GLU A 89 -13.28 6.34 0.08
N LYS A 90 -12.93 6.09 -1.20
CA LYS A 90 -13.90 6.07 -2.31
C LYS A 90 -14.99 5.01 -2.13
N ALA A 91 -14.61 3.77 -1.81
CA ALA A 91 -15.56 2.68 -1.56
C ALA A 91 -16.54 3.00 -0.43
N LEU A 92 -16.06 3.61 0.67
CA LEU A 92 -16.90 4.02 1.80
C LEU A 92 -17.90 5.11 1.40
N MET A 93 -17.50 6.05 0.55
CA MET A 93 -18.39 7.10 0.06
C MET A 93 -19.51 6.52 -0.83
N CYS A 94 -19.17 5.57 -1.72
CA CYS A 94 -20.17 4.89 -2.55
C CYS A 94 -21.20 4.12 -1.71
N SER A 95 -20.78 3.41 -0.66
CA SER A 95 -21.69 2.64 0.21
C SER A 95 -22.65 3.55 0.99
N LYS A 96 -22.15 4.67 1.52
CA LYS A 96 -23.00 5.68 2.20
C LYS A 96 -24.06 6.27 1.26
N ALA A 97 -23.73 6.51 0.00
CA ALA A 97 -24.66 7.02 -0.99
C ALA A 97 -25.77 6.01 -1.33
N ASN A 98 -25.44 4.72 -1.44
CA ASN A 98 -26.41 3.66 -1.74
C ASN A 98 -27.38 3.41 -0.57
N HIS A 99 -26.91 3.51 0.67
CA HIS A 99 -27.76 3.38 1.86
C HIS A 99 -28.83 4.47 1.96
N VAL A 100 -28.56 5.68 1.46
CA VAL A 100 -29.55 6.77 1.41
C VAL A 100 -30.60 6.53 0.32
N ALA A 101 -30.23 5.85 -0.76
CA ALA A 101 -31.09 5.62 -1.92
C ALA A 101 -31.95 4.35 -1.84
N ASN A 102 -31.52 3.28 -1.14
CA ASN A 102 -32.29 2.04 -1.06
C ASN A 102 -31.97 1.20 0.21
N PRO A 103 -32.79 1.28 1.27
CA PRO A 103 -32.52 0.59 2.53
C PRO A 103 -33.07 -0.84 2.48
N LYS A 104 -32.39 -1.77 1.79
CA LYS A 104 -32.69 -3.20 1.89
C LYS A 104 -31.81 -3.86 2.94
N MET A 105 -32.43 -4.61 3.86
CA MET A 105 -31.78 -5.15 5.06
C MET A 105 -30.63 -6.14 4.76
N ASP A 106 -30.71 -6.89 3.65
CA ASP A 106 -29.62 -7.77 3.16
C ASP A 106 -28.42 -6.99 2.59
N ASP A 107 -28.68 -5.82 1.98
CA ASP A 107 -27.64 -4.93 1.44
C ASP A 107 -26.87 -4.26 2.58
N VAL A 108 -27.56 -3.86 3.66
CA VAL A 108 -26.95 -3.28 4.87
C VAL A 108 -26.04 -4.27 5.59
N PHE A 109 -26.39 -5.57 5.61
CA PHE A 109 -25.56 -6.61 6.25
C PHE A 109 -24.29 -6.92 5.43
N ASN A 110 -24.43 -7.00 4.11
CA ASN A 110 -23.29 -7.13 3.19
C ASN A 110 -22.39 -5.88 3.23
N ASP A 111 -22.98 -4.68 3.28
CA ASP A 111 -22.24 -3.42 3.44
C ASP A 111 -21.54 -3.34 4.80
N MET A 112 -22.16 -3.78 5.90
CA MET A 112 -21.51 -3.82 7.21
C MET A 112 -20.31 -4.79 7.22
N HIS A 113 -20.46 -5.97 6.60
CA HIS A 113 -19.36 -6.92 6.47
C HIS A 113 -18.25 -6.36 5.56
N ALA A 114 -18.62 -5.72 4.44
CA ALA A 114 -17.69 -5.03 3.54
C ALA A 114 -16.96 -3.89 4.27
N ILE A 115 -17.66 -3.04 5.03
CA ILE A 115 -17.09 -1.96 5.85
C ILE A 115 -16.14 -2.50 6.91
N LYS A 116 -16.46 -3.63 7.54
CA LYS A 116 -15.58 -4.28 8.51
C LYS A 116 -14.32 -4.82 7.85
N LYS A 117 -14.44 -5.40 6.65
CA LYS A 117 -13.29 -5.87 5.85
C LYS A 117 -12.44 -4.68 5.38
N ILE A 118 -13.07 -3.61 4.89
CA ILE A 118 -12.47 -2.30 4.55
C ILE A 118 -11.64 -1.78 5.72
N ARG A 119 -12.22 -1.72 6.92
CA ARG A 119 -11.53 -1.21 8.10
C ARG A 119 -10.31 -2.05 8.45
N ARG A 120 -10.42 -3.38 8.42
CA ARG A 120 -9.31 -4.28 8.71
C ARG A 120 -8.14 -4.10 7.75
N VAL A 121 -8.40 -3.95 6.46
CA VAL A 121 -7.32 -3.77 5.49
C VAL A 121 -6.68 -2.38 5.61
N LYS A 122 -7.48 -1.34 5.87
CA LYS A 122 -6.96 0.00 6.21
C LYS A 122 -6.06 -0.04 7.44
N ASP A 123 -6.52 -0.67 8.52
CA ASP A 123 -5.74 -0.80 9.76
C ASP A 123 -4.45 -1.58 9.53
N ALA A 124 -4.49 -2.64 8.71
CA ALA A 124 -3.30 -3.40 8.32
C ALA A 124 -2.31 -2.56 7.49
N ALA A 125 -2.80 -1.79 6.52
CA ALA A 125 -1.97 -0.89 5.72
C ALA A 125 -1.32 0.19 6.60
N LEU A 126 -2.09 0.80 7.51
CA LEU A 126 -1.59 1.80 8.44
C LEU A 126 -0.54 1.23 9.40
N PHE A 127 -0.77 0.00 9.88
CA PHE A 127 0.19 -0.71 10.73
C PHE A 127 1.51 -0.97 9.98
N THR A 128 1.45 -1.44 8.73
CA THR A 128 2.65 -1.67 7.90
C THR A 128 3.41 -0.37 7.64
N ILE A 129 2.71 0.70 7.28
CA ILE A 129 3.31 2.04 7.08
C ILE A 129 4.01 2.50 8.36
N SER A 130 3.35 2.37 9.52
CA SER A 130 3.92 2.76 10.81
C SER A 130 5.19 1.95 11.13
N SER A 131 5.14 0.63 10.94
CA SER A 131 6.28 -0.27 11.18
C SER A 131 7.47 -0.02 10.26
N GLN A 132 7.23 0.45 9.03
CA GLN A 132 8.28 0.77 8.06
C GLN A 132 8.69 2.24 8.07
N SER A 133 8.15 3.04 8.98
CA SER A 133 8.53 4.45 9.10
C SER A 133 10.00 4.59 9.48
N VAL A 134 10.63 5.68 9.03
CA VAL A 134 12.03 6.02 9.37
C VAL A 134 12.23 6.06 10.89
N GLN A 135 11.23 6.53 11.62
CA GLN A 135 11.26 6.58 13.09
C GLN A 135 11.23 5.17 13.71
N ALA A 136 10.36 4.28 13.23
CA ALA A 136 10.31 2.89 13.69
C ALA A 136 11.58 2.12 13.34
N GLN A 137 12.11 2.30 12.12
CA GLN A 137 13.37 1.69 11.69
C GLN A 137 14.56 2.23 12.48
N ALA A 138 14.63 3.54 12.75
CA ALA A 138 15.67 4.14 13.57
C ALA A 138 15.64 3.62 15.01
N ALA A 139 14.44 3.47 15.60
CA ALA A 139 14.29 2.90 16.94
C ALA A 139 14.74 1.43 17.00
N LEU A 140 14.42 0.61 15.98
CA LEU A 140 14.90 -0.76 15.88
C LEU A 140 16.43 -0.83 15.73
N TYR A 141 16.99 0.02 14.87
CA TYR A 141 18.42 0.10 14.66
C TYR A 141 19.17 0.50 15.94
N LEU A 142 18.67 1.48 16.69
CA LEU A 142 19.23 1.88 17.98
C LEU A 142 19.20 0.74 19.00
N LYS A 143 18.08 0.02 19.12
CA LYS A 143 17.97 -1.16 20.01
C LYS A 143 18.96 -2.27 19.63
N GLN A 144 19.13 -2.53 18.33
CA GLN A 144 20.11 -3.52 17.87
C GLN A 144 21.53 -3.10 18.23
N LYS A 145 21.86 -1.82 18.04
CA LYS A 145 23.17 -1.28 18.41
C LYS A 145 23.43 -1.34 19.91
N GLU A 146 22.44 -1.07 20.75
CA GLU A 146 22.54 -1.23 22.20
C GLU A 146 22.81 -2.70 22.61
N LEU A 147 22.15 -3.64 21.94
CA LEU A 147 22.36 -5.08 22.17
C LEU A 147 23.79 -5.50 21.79
N GLU A 148 24.27 -5.05 20.62
CA GLU A 148 25.64 -5.32 20.13
C GLU A 148 26.71 -4.70 21.04
N GLN A 149 26.47 -3.51 21.60
CA GLN A 149 27.37 -2.90 22.57
C GLN A 149 27.38 -3.66 23.90
N SER A 150 26.21 -4.13 24.35
CA SER A 150 26.09 -4.90 25.59
C SER A 150 26.79 -6.27 25.47
N THR A 151 26.69 -6.93 24.32
CA THR A 151 27.40 -8.19 24.07
C THR A 151 28.91 -7.99 23.96
N ALA A 152 29.37 -6.95 23.27
CA ALA A 152 30.80 -6.61 23.20
C ALA A 152 31.40 -6.32 24.60
N GLN A 153 30.67 -5.60 25.46
CA GLN A 153 31.09 -5.36 26.85
C GLN A 153 31.15 -6.66 27.66
N LEU A 154 30.16 -7.55 27.50
CA LEU A 154 30.14 -8.84 28.20
C LEU A 154 31.34 -9.71 27.81
N VAL A 155 31.66 -9.79 26.51
CA VAL A 155 32.81 -10.54 25.99
C VAL A 155 34.12 -9.98 26.55
N SER A 156 34.30 -8.65 26.53
CA SER A 156 35.50 -8.02 27.08
C SER A 156 35.69 -8.24 28.59
N SER A 157 34.59 -8.31 29.34
CA SER A 157 34.60 -8.57 30.79
C SER A 157 34.99 -10.02 31.09
N ILE A 158 34.50 -10.96 30.28
CA ILE A 158 34.86 -12.39 30.40
C ILE A 158 36.35 -12.59 30.04
N GLU A 159 36.84 -11.96 28.97
CA GLU A 159 38.26 -12.02 28.60
C GLU A 159 39.18 -11.44 29.68
N ALA A 160 38.81 -10.31 30.28
CA ALA A 160 39.56 -9.71 31.38
C ALA A 160 39.59 -10.60 32.64
N GLN A 161 38.49 -11.29 32.95
CA GLN A 161 38.44 -12.25 34.07
C GLN A 161 39.28 -13.50 33.80
N VAL A 162 39.30 -14.01 32.57
CA VAL A 162 40.13 -15.15 32.17
C VAL A 162 41.63 -14.79 32.19
N LEU A 163 42.00 -13.61 31.71
CA LEU A 163 43.39 -13.12 31.76
C LEU A 163 43.85 -12.85 33.20
N GLY A 164 42.97 -12.30 34.05
CA GLY A 164 43.25 -12.13 35.48
C GLY A 164 43.40 -13.43 36.24
N ALA A 165 42.68 -14.49 35.85
CA ALA A 165 42.79 -15.82 36.45
C ALA A 165 44.05 -16.59 36.01
N LEU A 166 44.69 -16.21 34.90
CA LEU A 166 45.89 -16.86 34.35
C LEU A 166 47.21 -16.21 34.80
N GLY A 167 47.19 -15.12 35.57
CA GLY A 167 48.36 -14.63 36.31
C GLY A 167 49.58 -14.28 35.46
N LEU A 168 49.40 -13.67 34.28
CA LEU A 168 50.51 -13.12 33.49
C LEU A 168 50.65 -11.62 33.76
N GLU A 169 51.16 -11.25 34.94
CA GLU A 169 51.88 -9.99 35.09
C GLU A 169 53.25 -10.17 34.41
N ALA A 170 53.41 -9.55 33.24
CA ALA A 170 54.72 -9.42 32.61
C ALA A 170 55.58 -8.49 33.47
N ASP A 171 56.44 -9.09 34.29
CA ASP A 171 57.47 -8.45 35.10
C ASP A 171 58.52 -7.84 34.14
N GLN A 172 58.37 -6.54 33.85
CA GLN A 172 59.37 -5.77 33.12
C GLN A 172 60.35 -5.16 34.14
N LYS A 173 61.41 -5.90 34.45
CA LYS A 173 62.49 -5.44 35.33
C LYS A 173 63.80 -5.26 34.56
N ALA A 174 64.32 -4.03 34.65
CA ALA A 174 65.67 -3.50 34.39
C ALA A 174 66.17 -3.48 32.93
#